data_AF-A0AAD5YDA2-F1
#
_entry.id   AF-A0AAD5YDA2-F1
#
_cell.length_a   1.000
_cell.length_b   1.000
_cell.length_c   1.000
_cell.angle_alpha   90.00
_cell.angle_beta   90.00
_cell.angle_gamma   90.00
#
_symmetry.space_group_name_H-M   'P 1'
#
loop_
_entity.id
_entity.type
_entity.pdbx_description
1 polymer ?
#
loop_
_entity_poly.entity_id
_entity_poly.type
_entity_poly.pdbx_seq_one_letter_code
_entity_poly.pdbx_strand_id
1 'polypeptide(L)'
;MGLLTPSTPSWHPAPPALREASKRANETCKNEQWEGGLPNIALGFAYKKAKELDVPTVVGLSQLREVHENIRVWRELYTEDQNAAKKRIACEQSVLEDFKEVQGWSWVSP
;
A
#
# COMPACT_ATOMS: atom_id res chain seq x y z
N MET A 1 3.20 -3.86 11.87
CA MET A 1 4.68 -3.71 11.98
C MET A 1 5.32 -4.29 10.73
N GLY A 2 5.52 -3.49 9.69
CA GLY A 2 6.00 -4.00 8.40
C GLY A 2 6.74 -2.92 7.61
N LEU A 3 7.38 -3.31 6.52
CA LEU A 3 8.16 -2.38 5.68
C LEU A 3 7.40 -1.12 5.30
N LEU A 4 6.10 -1.27 4.98
CA LEU A 4 5.23 -0.21 4.50
C LEU A 4 4.75 0.75 5.60
N THR A 5 5.03 0.47 6.88
CA THR A 5 4.62 1.38 7.97
C THR A 5 5.59 2.56 8.11
N PRO A 6 5.14 3.73 8.61
CA PRO A 6 5.99 4.92 8.75
C PRO A 6 7.25 4.71 9.59
N SER A 7 7.21 3.77 10.54
CA SER A 7 8.36 3.35 11.34
C SER A 7 8.78 1.95 10.92
N THR A 8 9.77 1.84 10.05
CA THR A 8 10.34 0.54 9.65
C THR A 8 11.15 -0.05 10.82
N PRO A 9 10.86 -1.29 11.27
CA PRO A 9 11.60 -1.89 12.37
C PRO A 9 13.05 -2.17 12.00
N SER A 10 13.96 -2.05 12.97
CA SER A 10 15.41 -2.28 12.77
C SER A 10 15.74 -3.71 12.34
N TRP A 11 14.95 -4.68 12.81
CA TRP A 11 15.06 -6.10 12.46
C TRP A 11 14.51 -6.43 11.06
N HIS A 12 13.83 -5.50 10.37
CA HIS A 12 13.24 -5.79 9.07
C HIS A 12 14.35 -6.07 8.06
N PRO A 13 14.45 -7.23 7.42
CA PRO A 13 15.74 -7.58 6.85
C PRO A 13 15.92 -7.02 5.40
N ALA A 14 14.99 -6.15 4.97
CA ALA A 14 15.04 -5.41 3.71
C ALA A 14 16.33 -4.60 3.59
N PRO A 15 16.91 -4.50 2.37
CA PRO A 15 18.12 -3.73 2.12
C PRO A 15 17.89 -2.22 2.36
N PRO A 16 18.97 -1.44 2.57
CA PRO A 16 18.88 0.00 2.79
C PRO A 16 18.07 0.74 1.70
N ALA A 17 18.34 0.46 0.42
CA ALA A 17 17.65 1.09 -0.71
C ALA A 17 16.13 0.87 -0.68
N LEU A 18 15.67 -0.33 -0.33
CA LEU A 18 14.24 -0.65 -0.23
C LEU A 18 13.59 0.00 1.00
N ARG A 19 14.32 0.09 2.13
CA ARG A 19 13.86 0.84 3.30
C ARG A 19 13.70 2.33 2.98
N GLU A 20 14.64 2.90 2.21
CA GLU A 20 14.57 4.28 1.75
C GLU A 20 13.41 4.51 0.79
N ALA A 21 13.19 3.62 -0.18
CA ALA A 21 12.01 3.68 -1.05
C ALA A 21 10.70 3.66 -0.25
N SER A 22 10.60 2.80 0.77
CA SER A 22 9.43 2.78 1.65
C SER A 22 9.25 4.07 2.45
N LYS A 23 10.35 4.70 2.89
CA LYS A 23 10.29 6.02 3.56
C LYS A 23 9.76 7.10 2.61
N ARG A 24 10.29 7.17 1.39
CA ARG A 24 9.81 8.11 0.36
C ARG A 24 8.33 7.91 0.05
N ALA A 25 7.90 6.66 -0.16
CA ALA A 25 6.49 6.35 -0.39
C ALA A 25 5.59 6.76 0.80
N ASN A 26 6.06 6.60 2.04
CA ASN A 26 5.33 7.09 3.22
C ASN A 26 5.25 8.63 3.25
N GLU A 27 6.30 9.34 2.83
CA GLU A 27 6.30 10.80 2.69
C GLU A 27 5.34 11.25 1.59
N THR A 28 5.31 10.57 0.44
CA THR A 28 4.36 10.80 -0.65
C THR A 28 2.91 10.69 -0.15
N CYS A 29 2.56 9.60 0.54
CA CYS A 29 1.22 9.45 1.12
C CYS A 29 0.89 10.52 2.17
N LYS A 30 1.88 11.00 2.93
CA LYS A 30 1.71 12.06 3.93
C LYS A 30 1.45 13.42 3.26
N ASN A 31 2.19 13.74 2.18
CA ASN A 31 2.03 14.98 1.42
C ASN A 31 0.66 15.04 0.73
N GLU A 32 0.19 13.91 0.21
CA GLU A 32 -1.16 13.74 -0.37
C GLU A 32 -2.28 13.67 0.68
N GLN A 33 -1.94 13.77 1.97
CA GLN A 33 -2.86 13.68 3.11
C GLN A 33 -3.73 12.42 3.09
N TRP A 34 -3.14 11.27 2.70
CA TRP A 34 -3.89 10.03 2.59
C TRP A 34 -4.13 9.38 3.95
N GLU A 35 -5.39 9.25 4.35
CA GLU A 35 -5.77 8.60 5.61
C GLU A 35 -5.38 7.12 5.60
N GLY A 36 -4.73 6.66 6.67
CA GLY A 36 -4.20 5.29 6.76
C GLY A 36 -2.87 5.07 6.02
N GLY A 37 -2.35 6.09 5.32
CA GLY A 37 -1.01 6.12 4.75
C GLY A 37 -0.73 5.02 3.72
N LEU A 38 0.55 4.65 3.60
CA LEU A 38 1.02 3.69 2.61
C LEU A 38 0.35 2.29 2.71
N PRO A 39 0.09 1.71 3.90
CA PRO A 39 -0.64 0.44 3.99
C PRO A 39 -2.04 0.49 3.36
N ASN A 40 -2.74 1.62 3.50
CA ASN A 40 -4.07 1.82 2.92
C ASN A 40 -4.01 1.91 1.39
N ILE A 41 -3.01 2.61 0.83
CA ILE A 41 -2.77 2.66 -0.62
C ILE A 41 -2.44 1.27 -1.16
N ALA A 42 -1.53 0.55 -0.50
CA ALA A 42 -1.13 -0.80 -0.91
C ALA A 42 -2.32 -1.78 -0.92
N LEU A 43 -3.22 -1.67 0.06
CA LEU A 43 -4.44 -2.48 0.12
C LEU A 43 -5.38 -2.19 -1.06
N GLY A 44 -5.55 -0.92 -1.43
CA GLY A 44 -6.35 -0.53 -2.58
C GLY A 44 -5.80 -1.09 -3.89
N PHE A 45 -4.48 -0.98 -4.07
CA PHE A 45 -3.78 -1.57 -5.20
C PHE A 45 -3.99 -3.10 -5.28
N ALA A 46 -3.87 -3.79 -4.14
CA ALA A 46 -4.07 -5.24 -4.05
C ALA A 46 -5.50 -5.64 -4.44
N TYR A 47 -6.53 -4.95 -3.96
CA TYR A 47 -7.92 -5.24 -4.33
C TYR A 47 -8.18 -5.03 -5.81
N LYS A 48 -7.64 -3.96 -6.40
CA LYS A 48 -7.77 -3.69 -7.83
C LYS A 48 -7.15 -4.82 -8.65
N LYS A 49 -5.92 -5.23 -8.31
CA LYS A 49 -5.22 -6.32 -8.98
C LYS A 49 -5.90 -7.67 -8.79
N ALA A 50 -6.41 -7.94 -7.60
CA ALA A 50 -7.15 -9.16 -7.33
C ALA A 50 -8.43 -9.27 -8.16
N LYS A 51 -9.15 -8.14 -8.33
CA LYS A 51 -10.32 -8.07 -9.22
C LYS A 51 -9.94 -8.29 -10.69
N GLU A 52 -8.87 -7.66 -11.16
CA GLU A 52 -8.36 -7.84 -12.54
C GLU A 52 -7.99 -9.31 -12.82
N LEU A 53 -7.47 -10.01 -11.82
CA LEU A 53 -7.02 -11.40 -11.91
C LEU A 53 -8.09 -12.42 -11.51
N ASP A 54 -9.27 -11.98 -11.08
CA ASP A 54 -10.36 -12.81 -10.53
C ASP A 54 -9.90 -13.76 -9.41
N VAL A 55 -9.09 -13.26 -8.48
CA VAL A 55 -8.59 -14.02 -7.33
C VAL A 55 -9.07 -13.41 -6.00
N PRO A 56 -9.36 -14.22 -4.97
CA PRO A 56 -9.72 -13.70 -3.67
C PRO A 56 -8.52 -13.01 -2.98
N THR A 57 -8.77 -11.91 -2.28
CA THR A 57 -7.78 -11.25 -1.41
C THR A 57 -8.03 -11.60 0.04
N VAL A 58 -7.03 -12.12 0.73
CA VAL A 58 -7.08 -12.37 2.18
C VAL A 58 -6.29 -11.28 2.89
N VAL A 59 -6.90 -10.66 3.91
CA VAL A 59 -6.27 -9.60 4.71
C VAL A 59 -6.32 -9.98 6.18
N GLY A 60 -5.15 -10.03 6.82
CA GLY A 60 -5.04 -10.26 8.25
C GLY A 60 -5.26 -8.95 9.02
N LEU A 61 -6.26 -8.94 9.90
CA LEU A 61 -6.63 -7.79 10.72
C LEU A 61 -6.64 -8.23 12.19
N SER A 62 -6.12 -7.39 13.08
CA SER A 62 -6.00 -7.67 14.52
C SER A 62 -6.90 -6.76 15.36
N GLN A 63 -7.31 -5.61 14.83
CA GLN A 63 -8.14 -4.64 15.54
C GLN A 63 -9.43 -4.34 14.76
N LEU A 64 -10.52 -4.05 15.49
CA LEU A 64 -11.80 -3.70 14.87
C LEU A 64 -11.70 -2.45 13.97
N ARG A 65 -10.87 -1.48 14.36
CA ARG A 65 -10.60 -0.28 13.56
C ARG A 65 -10.08 -0.64 12.16
N GLU A 66 -9.19 -1.63 12.07
CA GLU A 66 -8.59 -2.06 10.81
C GLU A 66 -9.65 -2.70 9.90
N VAL A 67 -10.69 -3.36 10.46
CA VAL A 67 -11.84 -3.87 9.70
C VAL A 67 -12.62 -2.73 9.05
N HIS A 68 -12.90 -1.66 9.79
CA HIS A 68 -13.61 -0.51 9.24
C HIS A 68 -12.79 0.21 8.16
N GLU A 69 -11.49 0.38 8.38
CA GLU A 69 -10.57 0.94 7.38
C GLU A 69 -10.50 0.07 6.13
N ASN A 70 -10.40 -1.25 6.30
CA ASN A 70 -10.36 -2.22 5.21
C ASN A 70 -11.62 -2.17 4.34
N ILE A 71 -12.81 -2.19 4.96
CA ILE A 71 -14.09 -2.09 4.26
C ILE A 71 -14.26 -0.72 3.59
N ARG A 72 -13.75 0.36 4.20
CA ARG A 72 -13.75 1.69 3.57
C ARG A 72 -12.96 1.69 2.27
N VAL A 73 -11.73 1.17 2.28
CA VAL A 73 -10.89 1.05 1.07
C VAL A 73 -11.57 0.22 0.00
N TRP A 74 -12.16 -0.91 0.37
CA TRP A 74 -12.92 -1.73 -0.55
C TRP A 74 -14.06 -0.91 -1.16
N ARG A 75 -14.91 -0.29 -0.35
CA ARG A 75 -16.03 0.52 -0.85
C ARG A 75 -15.59 1.65 -1.78
N GLU A 76 -14.51 2.36 -1.48
CA GLU A 76 -14.00 3.43 -2.34
C GLU A 76 -13.66 2.97 -3.77
N LEU A 77 -13.25 1.71 -3.95
CA LEU A 77 -12.94 1.15 -5.26
C LEU A 77 -14.18 0.66 -6.03
N TYR A 78 -15.24 0.27 -5.31
CA TYR A 78 -16.44 -0.34 -5.89
C TYR A 78 -17.68 0.56 -5.85
N THR A 79 -17.59 1.74 -5.23
CA THR A 79 -18.66 2.76 -5.24
C THR A 79 -18.60 3.58 -6.54
N GLU A 80 -19.72 4.18 -6.94
CA GLU A 80 -19.87 4.94 -8.18
C GLU A 80 -19.09 6.28 -8.21
N ASP A 81 -18.43 6.68 -7.12
CA ASP A 81 -17.63 7.91 -7.08
C ASP A 81 -16.31 7.74 -7.84
N GLN A 82 -16.35 8.03 -9.14
CA GLN A 82 -15.19 7.97 -10.01
C GLN A 82 -14.08 8.95 -9.63
N ASN A 83 -14.37 10.04 -8.89
CA ASN A 83 -13.36 11.02 -8.52
C ASN A 83 -12.46 10.48 -7.41
N ALA A 84 -13.04 9.83 -6.40
CA ALA A 84 -12.29 9.16 -5.34
C ALA A 84 -11.37 8.06 -5.91
N ALA A 85 -11.90 7.24 -6.82
CA ALA A 85 -11.13 6.19 -7.49
C ALA A 85 -9.94 6.76 -8.30
N LYS A 86 -10.16 7.84 -9.07
CA LYS A 86 -9.09 8.51 -9.84
C LYS A 86 -8.00 9.08 -8.93
N LYS A 87 -8.38 9.74 -7.83
CA LYS A 87 -7.40 10.28 -6.86
C LYS A 87 -6.53 9.18 -6.27
N ARG A 88 -7.14 8.03 -5.93
CA ARG A 88 -6.42 6.86 -5.42
C ARG A 88 -5.44 6.30 -6.44
N ILE A 89 -5.87 6.13 -7.69
CA ILE A 89 -5.02 5.62 -8.78
C ILE A 89 -3.81 6.54 -9.01
N ALA A 90 -4.00 7.85 -8.95
CA ALA A 90 -2.89 8.81 -9.07
C ALA A 90 -1.88 8.63 -7.92
N CYS A 91 -2.35 8.52 -6.67
CA CYS A 91 -1.46 8.28 -5.52
C CYS A 91 -0.75 6.92 -5.61
N GLU A 92 -1.45 5.87 -6.06
CA GLU A 92 -0.86 4.55 -6.33
C GLU A 92 0.28 4.64 -7.36
N GLN A 93 0.10 5.43 -8.43
CA GLN A 93 1.13 5.62 -9.46
C GLN A 93 2.36 6.33 -8.90
N SER A 94 2.19 7.42 -8.14
CA SER A 94 3.31 8.11 -7.49
C SER A 94 4.09 7.18 -6.55
N VAL A 95 3.38 6.38 -5.76
CA VAL A 95 4.02 5.38 -4.89
C VAL A 95 4.76 4.31 -5.70
N LEU A 96 4.19 3.84 -6.82
CA LEU A 96 4.88 2.86 -7.68
C LEU A 96 6.17 3.42 -8.29
N GLU A 97 6.20 4.71 -8.60
CA GLU A 97 7.41 5.41 -9.05
C GLU A 97 8.50 5.42 -7.97
N ASP A 98 8.14 5.66 -6.70
CA ASP A 98 9.08 5.63 -5.56
C ASP A 98 9.79 4.28 -5.41
N PHE A 99 9.11 3.19 -5.79
CA PHE A 99 9.62 1.82 -5.73
C PHE A 99 10.29 1.33 -7.03
N LYS A 100 10.25 2.10 -8.12
CA LYS A 100 10.64 1.63 -9.47
C LYS A 100 12.04 1.01 -9.54
N GLU A 101 13.01 1.60 -8.86
CA GLU A 101 14.41 1.15 -8.86
C GLU A 101 14.67 -0.12 -8.03
N VAL A 102 13.75 -0.43 -7.09
CA VAL A 102 13.87 -1.54 -6.15
C VAL A 102 12.83 -2.64 -6.41
N GLN A 103 12.10 -2.57 -7.53
CA GLN A 103 11.18 -3.63 -7.95
C GLN A 103 11.95 -4.91 -8.27
N GLY A 104 11.31 -6.07 -8.05
CA GLY A 104 11.90 -7.38 -8.32
C GLY A 104 12.93 -7.83 -7.28
N TRP A 105 13.16 -7.04 -6.23
CA TRP A 105 13.95 -7.50 -5.10
C TRP A 105 13.29 -8.69 -4.41
N SER A 106 14.05 -9.77 -4.30
CA SER A 106 13.69 -10.95 -3.55
C SER A 106 14.79 -11.25 -2.54
N TRP A 107 14.39 -11.97 -1.50
CA TRP A 107 15.31 -12.56 -0.56
C TRP A 107 16.21 -13.55 -1.29
N VAL A 108 17.49 -13.57 -0.96
CA VAL A 108 18.36 -14.68 -1.36
C VAL A 108 17.78 -15.94 -0.70
N SER A 109 17.21 -16.83 -1.50
CA SER A 109 16.76 -18.15 -1.02
C SER A 109 17.98 -18.91 -0.49
N PRO A 110 17.91 -19.54 0.70
CA PRO A 110 18.91 -20.51 1.13
C PRO A 110 19.07 -21.65 0.12
#